data_AF-A0AAV6AJ52-F1
#
_entry.id   AF-A0AAV6AJ52-F1
#
_cell.length_a   1.000
_cell.length_b   1.000
_cell.length_c   1.000
_cell.angle_alpha   90.00
_cell.angle_beta   90.00
_cell.angle_gamma   90.00
#
_symmetry.space_group_name_H-M   'P 1'
#
loop_
_entity.id
_entity.type
_entity.pdbx_description
1 polymer ?
#
loop_
_entity_poly.entity_id
_entity_poly.type
_entity_poly.pdbx_seq_one_letter_code
_entity_poly.pdbx_strand_id
1 'polypeptide(L)'
;LFLQQHRLNLMRWFPNAIFAALPALGPALFGWHLERQGYNFLAFVDVQEGWNRYQAWPWETLRCGMQSCRPIPSINDGADWEWVRILRDSPTWTTFTSFEFRNAAADSDVLELLVTVGALALAVVGLRMLPLYMSAYVWPPLLIPLFGPSEVHALMSMPRFVLVLFPLFVVLAILFGHRRAAIPALVASCFLLVLLTIQFAQWYWVS
;
A
#
# COMPACT_ATOMS: atom_id res chain seq x y z
N LEU A 1 -0.18 -10.37 -26.04
CA LEU A 1 -0.98 -11.02 -24.97
C LEU A 1 -2.42 -10.51 -24.89
N PHE A 2 -2.72 -9.29 -24.41
CA PHE A 2 -4.12 -8.80 -24.33
C PHE A 2 -4.84 -8.66 -25.69
N LEU A 3 -4.20 -8.00 -26.68
CA LEU A 3 -4.74 -7.92 -28.05
C LEU A 3 -4.86 -9.29 -28.73
N GLN A 4 -4.00 -10.24 -28.34
CA GLN A 4 -4.07 -11.64 -28.80
C GLN A 4 -5.19 -12.42 -28.12
N GLN A 5 -5.51 -12.15 -26.85
CA GLN A 5 -6.56 -12.84 -26.10
C GLN A 5 -7.97 -12.35 -26.43
N HIS A 6 -8.16 -11.05 -26.72
CA HIS A 6 -9.51 -10.47 -26.73
C HIS A 6 -9.91 -9.68 -27.99
N ARG A 7 -9.12 -9.69 -29.08
CA ARG A 7 -9.41 -9.04 -30.38
C ARG A 7 -10.36 -7.84 -30.25
N LEU A 8 -9.87 -6.61 -30.04
CA LEU A 8 -10.63 -5.33 -29.85
C LEU A 8 -12.09 -5.35 -30.36
N ASN A 9 -13.01 -6.00 -29.64
CA ASN A 9 -14.39 -6.15 -30.04
C ASN A 9 -15.25 -5.41 -29.03
N LEU A 10 -15.19 -4.08 -29.06
CA LEU A 10 -15.83 -3.15 -28.11
C LEU A 10 -17.32 -3.49 -27.85
N MET A 11 -18.03 -4.06 -28.83
CA MET A 11 -19.43 -4.47 -28.69
C MET A 11 -19.66 -5.59 -27.66
N ARG A 12 -18.68 -6.46 -27.41
CA ARG A 12 -18.78 -7.51 -26.37
C ARG A 12 -18.56 -6.98 -24.95
N TRP A 13 -18.08 -5.74 -24.81
CA TRP A 13 -17.67 -5.16 -23.54
C TRP A 13 -18.84 -4.45 -22.84
N PHE A 14 -19.81 -3.97 -23.61
CA PHE A 14 -20.99 -3.25 -23.13
C PHE A 14 -21.79 -3.96 -22.01
N PRO A 15 -22.13 -5.26 -22.12
CA PRO A 15 -22.87 -5.92 -21.04
C PRO A 15 -22.07 -6.03 -19.74
N ASN A 16 -20.73 -6.05 -19.82
CA ASN A 16 -19.86 -6.12 -18.65
C ASN A 16 -19.50 -4.74 -18.08
N ALA A 17 -19.75 -3.65 -18.81
CA ALA A 17 -19.47 -2.29 -18.36
C ALA A 17 -20.30 -1.91 -17.13
N ILE A 18 -21.54 -2.41 -17.03
CA ILE A 18 -22.39 -2.21 -15.85
C ILE A 18 -21.74 -2.82 -14.60
N PHE A 19 -21.22 -4.04 -14.73
CA PHE A 19 -20.51 -4.69 -13.62
C PHE A 19 -19.18 -4.01 -13.30
N ALA A 20 -18.50 -3.47 -14.30
CA ALA A 20 -17.29 -2.66 -14.09
C ALA A 20 -17.58 -1.33 -13.38
N ALA A 21 -18.81 -0.81 -13.48
CA ALA A 21 -19.24 0.41 -12.79
C ALA A 21 -19.75 0.18 -11.36
N LEU A 22 -20.00 -1.08 -10.94
CA LEU A 22 -20.45 -1.40 -9.58
C LEU A 22 -19.57 -0.83 -8.46
N PRO A 23 -18.23 -0.83 -8.56
CA PRO A 23 -17.39 -0.20 -7.55
C PRO A 23 -17.65 1.30 -7.35
N ALA A 24 -18.11 2.00 -8.39
CA ALA A 24 -18.48 3.41 -8.30
C ALA A 24 -19.87 3.64 -7.68
N LEU A 25 -20.75 2.63 -7.70
CA LEU A 25 -22.07 2.73 -7.08
C LEU A 25 -21.99 2.83 -5.56
N GLY A 26 -21.01 2.18 -4.92
CA GLY A 26 -20.84 2.25 -3.47
C GLY A 26 -20.64 3.69 -2.96
N PRO A 27 -19.59 4.40 -3.42
CA PRO A 27 -19.38 5.81 -3.09
C PRO A 27 -20.55 6.71 -3.50
N ALA A 28 -21.19 6.45 -4.64
CA ALA A 28 -22.33 7.26 -5.09
C ALA A 28 -23.55 7.11 -4.18
N LEU A 29 -23.89 5.88 -3.77
CA LEU A 29 -24.97 5.61 -2.82
C LEU A 29 -24.65 6.18 -1.43
N PHE A 30 -23.39 6.11 -1.01
CA PHE A 30 -22.95 6.69 0.25
C PHE A 30 -23.03 8.22 0.23
N GLY A 31 -22.54 8.87 -0.83
CA GLY A 31 -22.68 10.31 -1.02
C GLY A 31 -24.13 10.77 -1.04
N TRP A 32 -25.01 10.02 -1.71
CA TRP A 32 -26.45 10.29 -1.71
C TRP A 32 -27.08 10.13 -0.32
N HIS A 33 -26.64 9.14 0.45
CA HIS A 33 -27.05 8.98 1.84
C HIS A 33 -26.61 10.17 2.70
N LEU A 34 -25.39 10.66 2.53
CA LEU A 34 -24.86 11.85 3.22
C LEU A 34 -25.68 13.10 2.89
N GLU A 35 -26.02 13.31 1.62
CA GLU A 35 -26.86 14.43 1.17
C GLU A 35 -28.24 14.39 1.82
N ARG A 36 -28.86 13.20 1.94
CA ARG A 36 -30.13 13.02 2.66
C ARG A 36 -30.06 13.36 4.15
N GLN A 37 -28.88 13.27 4.76
CA GLN A 37 -28.63 13.66 6.15
C GLN A 37 -28.21 15.14 6.28
N GLY A 38 -28.19 15.91 5.19
CA GLY A 38 -27.83 17.32 5.17
C GLY A 38 -26.33 17.61 5.05
N TYR A 39 -25.50 16.60 4.76
CA TYR A 39 -24.06 16.77 4.51
C TYR A 39 -23.76 16.96 3.01
N ASN A 40 -22.54 17.40 2.67
CA ASN A 40 -22.06 17.40 1.29
C ASN A 40 -21.99 15.96 0.75
N PHE A 41 -22.42 15.75 -0.51
CA PHE A 41 -22.29 14.47 -1.21
C PHE A 41 -20.85 13.93 -1.21
N LEU A 42 -19.86 14.83 -1.32
CA LEU A 42 -18.43 14.49 -1.32
C LEU A 42 -17.76 14.59 0.06
N ALA A 43 -18.53 14.70 1.16
CA ALA A 43 -17.94 14.89 2.49
C ALA A 43 -16.95 13.76 2.89
N PHE A 44 -17.13 12.55 2.36
CA PHE A 44 -16.21 11.42 2.60
C PHE A 44 -14.85 11.58 1.90
N VAL A 45 -14.79 12.37 0.83
CA VAL A 45 -13.56 12.79 0.15
C VAL A 45 -12.96 13.99 0.90
N ASP A 46 -13.78 14.98 1.24
CA ASP A 46 -13.34 16.21 1.93
C ASP A 46 -12.70 15.90 3.30
N VAL A 47 -13.18 14.86 4.00
CA VAL A 47 -12.58 14.37 5.26
C VAL A 47 -11.10 13.98 5.12
N GLN A 48 -10.63 13.65 3.90
CA GLN A 48 -9.22 13.33 3.68
C GLN A 48 -8.30 14.52 3.96
N GLU A 49 -8.78 15.77 3.83
CA GLU A 49 -8.02 16.98 4.21
C GLU A 49 -7.66 16.98 5.71
N GLY A 50 -8.52 16.40 6.56
CA GLY A 50 -8.28 16.25 7.99
C GLY A 50 -7.15 15.27 8.35
N TRP A 51 -6.63 14.52 7.38
CA TRP A 51 -5.50 13.60 7.55
C TRP A 51 -4.16 14.19 7.09
N ASN A 52 -4.07 15.53 7.03
CA ASN A 52 -2.93 16.28 6.52
C ASN A 52 -2.50 15.81 5.13
N ARG A 53 -3.46 15.42 4.27
CA ARG A 53 -3.17 15.01 2.90
C ARG A 53 -3.17 16.21 1.97
N TYR A 54 -2.21 16.25 1.05
CA TYR A 54 -2.11 17.27 0.02
C TYR A 54 -2.00 16.63 -1.36
N GLN A 55 -2.23 17.41 -2.42
CA GLN A 55 -2.09 16.90 -3.78
C GLN A 55 -0.63 16.96 -4.22
N ALA A 56 -0.12 15.84 -4.71
CA ALA A 56 1.22 15.74 -5.28
C ALA A 56 1.22 14.80 -6.48
N TRP A 57 2.28 14.86 -7.28
CA TRP A 57 2.48 13.83 -8.30
C TRP A 57 3.03 12.53 -7.68
N PRO A 58 2.73 11.34 -8.24
CA PRO A 58 3.17 10.07 -7.65
C PRO A 58 4.68 9.97 -7.44
N TRP A 59 5.49 10.55 -8.32
CA TRP A 59 6.95 10.56 -8.16
C TRP A 59 7.43 11.47 -7.03
N GLU A 60 6.69 12.53 -6.71
CA GLU A 60 6.97 13.37 -5.55
C GLU A 60 6.66 12.61 -4.27
N THR A 61 5.52 11.93 -4.21
CA THR A 61 5.14 11.06 -3.08
C THR A 61 6.18 9.97 -2.83
N LEU A 62 6.66 9.29 -3.87
CA LEU A 62 7.73 8.30 -3.74
C LEU A 62 9.05 8.94 -3.30
N ARG A 63 9.41 10.11 -3.85
CA ARG A 63 10.60 10.85 -3.40
C ARG A 63 10.48 11.19 -1.92
N CYS A 64 9.32 11.64 -1.47
CA CYS A 64 9.09 12.02 -0.08
C CYS A 64 9.09 10.82 0.88
N GLY A 65 8.52 9.68 0.46
CA GLY A 65 8.66 8.44 1.23
C GLY A 65 10.11 7.93 1.31
N MET A 66 10.97 8.25 0.33
CA MET A 66 12.40 7.90 0.37
C MET A 66 13.24 8.93 1.14
N GLN A 67 12.85 10.20 1.10
CA GLN A 67 13.59 11.34 1.61
C GLN A 67 12.60 12.32 2.22
N SER A 68 12.76 12.66 3.51
CA SER A 68 11.95 13.70 4.16
C SER A 68 11.84 14.96 3.27
N CYS A 69 10.60 15.36 2.97
CA CYS A 69 10.32 16.46 2.04
C CYS A 69 9.71 17.66 2.75
N ARG A 70 8.85 17.40 3.75
CA ARG A 70 8.11 18.40 4.53
C ARG A 70 8.30 18.07 6.01
N PRO A 71 9.51 18.28 6.54
CA PRO A 71 9.79 17.95 7.92
C PRO A 71 8.90 18.78 8.84
N ILE A 72 7.99 18.12 9.54
CA ILE A 72 7.30 18.69 10.69
C ILE A 72 8.24 18.48 11.89
N PRO A 73 8.43 19.48 12.77
CA PRO A 73 9.22 19.28 13.99
C PRO A 73 8.73 18.04 14.74
N SER A 74 9.66 17.14 15.11
CA SER A 74 9.42 15.85 15.79
C SER A 74 8.71 14.73 15.00
N ILE A 75 8.49 14.88 13.69
CA ILE A 75 7.93 13.82 12.84
C ILE A 75 8.82 13.61 11.63
N ASN A 76 9.28 12.38 11.43
CA ASN A 76 9.98 11.96 10.23
C ASN A 76 8.94 11.52 9.18
N ASP A 77 8.90 12.19 8.02
CA ASP A 77 7.95 11.93 6.92
C ASP A 77 8.54 11.07 5.79
N GLY A 78 9.66 10.40 6.05
CA GLY A 78 10.36 9.56 5.08
C GLY A 78 11.24 8.49 5.72
N ALA A 79 11.72 7.57 4.89
CA ALA A 79 12.40 6.35 5.31
C ALA A 79 13.63 6.60 6.21
N ASP A 80 13.52 6.21 7.48
CA ASP A 80 14.58 6.25 8.47
C ASP A 80 15.21 4.85 8.68
N TRP A 81 16.53 4.80 8.71
CA TRP A 81 17.29 3.57 8.91
C TRP A 81 17.96 3.50 10.29
N GLU A 82 17.56 4.37 11.22
CA GLU A 82 18.07 4.38 12.60
C GLU A 82 17.94 3.02 13.29
N TRP A 83 16.82 2.32 13.13
CA TRP A 83 16.64 0.99 13.70
C TRP A 83 17.68 -0.02 13.20
N VAL A 84 18.16 0.11 11.95
CA VAL A 84 19.25 -0.73 11.40
C VAL A 84 20.58 -0.37 12.06
N ARG A 85 20.83 0.91 12.32
CA ARG A 85 22.02 1.38 13.01
C ARG A 85 22.06 0.87 14.45
N ILE A 86 20.97 1.03 15.20
CA ILE A 86 20.80 0.49 16.56
C ILE A 86 21.07 -1.02 16.58
N LEU A 87 20.48 -1.75 15.63
CA LEU A 87 20.65 -3.19 15.55
C LEU A 87 22.09 -3.60 15.18
N ARG A 88 22.74 -2.87 14.27
CA ARG A 88 24.13 -3.12 13.85
C ARG A 88 25.10 -2.87 14.99
N ASP A 89 24.89 -1.78 15.74
CA ASP A 89 25.78 -1.37 16.82
C ASP A 89 25.68 -2.30 18.03
N SER A 90 24.52 -2.93 18.26
CA SER A 90 24.31 -3.89 19.34
C SER A 90 23.28 -4.98 18.97
N PRO A 91 23.67 -6.05 18.27
CA PRO A 91 22.76 -7.11 17.82
C PRO A 91 22.42 -8.12 18.93
N THR A 92 21.98 -7.63 20.08
CA THR A 92 21.64 -8.44 21.26
C THR A 92 20.13 -8.59 21.44
N TRP A 93 19.69 -9.65 22.13
CA TRP A 93 18.26 -9.86 22.43
C TRP A 93 17.64 -8.67 23.17
N THR A 94 18.40 -8.03 24.07
CA THR A 94 18.01 -6.82 24.79
C THR A 94 17.70 -5.65 23.86
N THR A 95 18.37 -5.57 22.71
CA THR A 95 18.11 -4.55 21.68
C THR A 95 16.82 -4.86 20.94
N PHE A 96 16.62 -6.12 20.52
CA PHE A 96 15.38 -6.53 19.84
C PHE A 96 14.12 -6.37 20.71
N THR A 97 14.27 -6.42 22.03
CA THR A 97 13.17 -6.21 22.98
C THR A 97 13.13 -4.80 23.57
N SER A 98 14.06 -3.91 23.22
CA SER A 98 14.09 -2.55 23.73
C SER A 98 12.98 -1.70 23.11
N PHE A 99 12.48 -0.74 23.90
CA PHE A 99 11.51 0.24 23.42
C PHE A 99 12.11 1.09 22.29
N GLU A 100 13.36 1.53 22.44
CA GLU A 100 14.07 2.38 21.47
C GLU A 100 14.13 1.74 20.08
N PHE A 101 14.56 0.49 19.98
CA PHE A 101 14.64 -0.22 18.70
C PHE A 101 13.25 -0.41 18.08
N ARG A 102 12.27 -0.83 18.87
CA ARG A 102 10.91 -1.10 18.38
C ARG A 102 10.22 0.18 17.93
N ASN A 103 10.38 1.27 18.68
CA ASN A 103 9.83 2.57 18.31
C ASN A 103 10.49 3.10 17.04
N ALA A 104 11.83 3.08 16.98
CA ALA A 104 12.56 3.50 15.79
C ALA A 104 12.22 2.66 14.54
N ALA A 105 11.92 1.37 14.70
CA ALA A 105 11.50 0.52 13.58
C ALA A 105 10.06 0.81 13.14
N ALA A 106 9.16 1.09 14.09
CA ALA A 106 7.77 1.46 13.82
C ALA A 106 7.67 2.80 13.09
N ASP A 107 8.36 3.82 13.60
CA ASP A 107 8.32 5.20 13.08
C ASP A 107 9.21 5.42 11.84
N SER A 108 9.68 4.33 11.21
CA SER A 108 10.72 4.41 10.18
C SER A 108 10.23 4.70 8.76
N ASP A 109 8.93 4.61 8.48
CA ASP A 109 8.34 4.65 7.11
C ASP A 109 8.92 3.61 6.11
N VAL A 110 9.86 2.76 6.55
CA VAL A 110 10.57 1.80 5.70
C VAL A 110 9.61 0.71 5.23
N LEU A 111 8.67 0.28 6.07
CA LEU A 111 7.72 -0.77 5.69
C LEU A 111 6.81 -0.30 4.56
N GLU A 112 6.27 0.91 4.67
CA GLU A 112 5.38 1.55 3.71
C GLU A 112 6.09 1.76 2.39
N LEU A 113 7.34 2.21 2.44
CA LEU A 113 8.20 2.32 1.26
C LEU A 113 8.45 0.97 0.59
N LEU A 114 8.87 -0.05 1.36
CA LEU A 114 9.15 -1.38 0.83
C LEU A 114 7.90 -2.03 0.23
N VAL A 115 6.75 -1.90 0.90
CA VAL A 115 5.47 -2.42 0.41
C VAL A 115 5.02 -1.67 -0.84
N THR A 116 5.17 -0.35 -0.89
CA THR A 116 4.81 0.46 -2.06
C THR A 116 5.67 0.11 -3.26
N VAL A 117 6.99 0.14 -3.11
CA VAL A 117 7.94 -0.17 -4.20
C VAL A 117 7.79 -1.63 -4.62
N GLY A 118 7.64 -2.55 -3.66
CA GLY A 118 7.39 -3.95 -3.92
C GLY A 118 6.09 -4.19 -4.70
N ALA A 119 5.00 -3.52 -4.32
CA ALA A 119 3.72 -3.61 -5.00
C ALA A 119 3.78 -3.03 -6.42
N LEU A 120 4.45 -1.90 -6.62
CA LEU A 120 4.68 -1.32 -7.96
C LEU A 120 5.50 -2.28 -8.84
N ALA A 121 6.57 -2.86 -8.29
CA ALA A 121 7.38 -3.85 -9.01
C ALA A 121 6.56 -5.09 -9.38
N LEU A 122 5.77 -5.63 -8.43
CA LEU A 122 4.88 -6.77 -8.67
C LEU A 122 3.78 -6.43 -9.69
N ALA A 123 3.24 -5.21 -9.69
CA ALA A 123 2.25 -4.76 -10.67
C ALA A 123 2.86 -4.74 -12.09
N VAL A 124 4.08 -4.22 -12.24
CA VAL A 124 4.82 -4.22 -13.52
C VAL A 124 5.12 -5.65 -13.98
N VAL A 125 5.57 -6.52 -13.08
CA VAL A 125 5.79 -7.96 -13.37
C VAL A 125 4.46 -8.63 -13.76
N GLY A 126 3.38 -8.31 -13.05
CA GLY A 126 2.02 -8.76 -13.28
C GLY A 126 1.49 -8.43 -14.68
N LEU A 127 1.95 -7.35 -15.32
CA LEU A 127 1.60 -7.04 -16.72
C LEU A 127 1.98 -8.16 -17.70
N ARG A 128 2.99 -8.97 -17.37
CA ARG A 128 3.43 -10.11 -18.19
C ARG A 128 2.89 -11.46 -17.71
N MET A 129 2.44 -11.56 -16.46
CA MET A 129 2.04 -12.82 -15.82
C MET A 129 0.53 -12.97 -15.67
N LEU A 130 -0.21 -11.88 -15.58
CA LEU A 130 -1.65 -11.86 -15.32
C LEU A 130 -2.46 -11.49 -16.58
N PRO A 131 -3.72 -11.94 -16.67
CA PRO A 131 -4.64 -11.42 -17.66
C PRO A 131 -4.95 -9.93 -17.41
N LEU A 132 -5.29 -9.19 -18.48
CA LEU A 132 -5.42 -7.73 -18.38
C LEU A 132 -6.43 -7.28 -17.32
N TYR A 133 -7.56 -7.97 -17.15
CA TYR A 133 -8.57 -7.55 -16.18
C TYR A 133 -8.03 -7.55 -14.74
N MET A 134 -7.15 -8.49 -14.39
CA MET A 134 -6.48 -8.51 -13.09
C MET A 134 -5.47 -7.38 -12.97
N SER A 135 -4.69 -7.12 -14.02
CA SER A 135 -3.76 -6.00 -14.04
C SER A 135 -4.49 -4.66 -13.94
N ALA A 136 -5.61 -4.50 -14.65
CA ALA A 136 -6.45 -3.30 -14.62
C ALA A 136 -7.09 -3.08 -13.24
N TYR A 137 -7.37 -4.14 -12.49
CA TYR A 137 -7.85 -4.05 -11.11
C TYR A 137 -6.77 -3.50 -10.14
N VAL A 138 -5.49 -3.80 -10.38
CA VAL A 138 -4.38 -3.41 -9.49
C VAL A 138 -4.03 -1.92 -9.61
N TRP A 139 -4.00 -1.37 -10.82
CA TRP A 139 -3.42 -0.04 -11.04
C TRP A 139 -4.16 1.12 -10.36
N PRO A 140 -5.50 1.27 -10.47
CA PRO A 140 -6.20 2.39 -9.85
C PRO A 140 -6.01 2.49 -8.33
N PRO A 141 -6.26 1.43 -7.52
CA PRO A 141 -6.09 1.51 -6.07
C PRO A 141 -4.62 1.63 -5.64
N LEU A 142 -3.66 1.29 -6.51
CA LEU A 142 -2.23 1.47 -6.24
C LEU A 142 -1.74 2.89 -6.56
N LEU A 143 -2.27 3.51 -7.63
CA LEU A 143 -1.82 4.82 -8.10
C LEU A 143 -2.57 5.99 -7.47
N ILE A 144 -3.89 5.87 -7.29
CA ILE A 144 -4.72 6.97 -6.76
C ILE A 144 -4.20 7.48 -5.40
N PRO A 145 -3.85 6.61 -4.42
CA PRO A 145 -3.32 7.08 -3.15
C PRO A 145 -2.00 7.85 -3.25
N LEU A 146 -1.19 7.58 -4.28
CA LEU A 146 0.09 8.27 -4.49
C LEU A 146 -0.09 9.72 -4.93
N PHE A 147 -1.30 10.15 -5.31
CA PHE A 147 -1.61 11.55 -5.56
C PHE A 147 -1.97 12.33 -4.29
N GLY A 148 -2.16 11.64 -3.16
CA GLY A 148 -2.59 12.22 -1.89
C GLY A 148 -1.69 11.84 -0.72
N PRO A 149 -0.38 12.14 -0.75
CA PRO A 149 0.52 11.91 0.38
C PRO A 149 0.08 12.69 1.63
N SER A 150 0.42 12.18 2.81
CA SER A 150 0.25 12.90 4.08
C SER A 150 1.51 13.68 4.44
N GLU A 151 1.37 14.82 5.11
CA GLU A 151 2.48 15.56 5.71
C GLU A 151 3.07 14.87 6.95
N VAL A 152 2.37 13.87 7.51
CA VAL A 152 2.86 13.09 8.65
C VAL A 152 3.72 11.91 8.17
N HIS A 153 3.17 11.08 7.28
CA HIS A 153 3.87 9.95 6.65
C HIS A 153 3.53 9.95 5.16
N ALA A 154 4.52 10.14 4.28
CA ALA A 154 4.25 10.35 2.85
C ALA A 154 3.50 9.17 2.20
N LEU A 155 3.80 7.93 2.64
CA LEU A 155 3.21 6.69 2.12
C LEU A 155 2.16 6.07 3.06
N MET A 156 1.57 6.90 3.93
CA MET A 156 0.55 6.48 4.89
C MET A 156 -0.54 5.62 4.23
N SER A 157 -0.85 4.48 4.86
CA SER A 157 -1.88 3.53 4.42
C SER A 157 -1.59 2.72 3.15
N MET A 158 -0.45 2.92 2.48
CA MET A 158 -0.08 2.12 1.30
C MET A 158 -0.12 0.60 1.56
N PRO A 159 0.41 0.08 2.70
CA PRO A 159 0.26 -1.35 3.00
C PRO A 159 -1.19 -1.82 3.04
N ARG A 160 -2.10 -1.00 3.59
CA ARG A 160 -3.53 -1.33 3.68
C ARG A 160 -4.20 -1.40 2.31
N PHE A 161 -3.83 -0.49 1.40
CA PHE A 161 -4.32 -0.53 0.03
C PHE A 161 -3.78 -1.73 -0.74
N VAL A 162 -2.52 -2.09 -0.55
CA VAL A 162 -1.91 -3.26 -1.20
C VAL A 162 -2.53 -4.58 -0.72
N LEU A 163 -2.91 -4.68 0.56
CA LEU A 163 -3.51 -5.89 1.14
C LEU A 163 -4.78 -6.36 0.42
N VAL A 164 -5.58 -5.45 -0.15
CA VAL A 164 -6.81 -5.80 -0.88
C VAL A 164 -6.57 -6.12 -2.36
N LEU A 165 -5.34 -5.99 -2.84
CA LEU A 165 -4.95 -6.27 -4.23
C LEU A 165 -4.59 -7.74 -4.41
N PHE A 166 -5.59 -8.61 -4.26
CA PHE A 166 -5.44 -10.06 -4.43
C PHE A 166 -4.61 -10.49 -5.67
N PRO A 167 -4.64 -9.80 -6.84
CA PRO A 167 -3.84 -10.23 -7.98
C PRO A 167 -2.34 -10.14 -7.75
N LEU A 168 -1.86 -9.22 -6.90
CA LEU A 168 -0.43 -9.16 -6.53
C LEU A 168 0.02 -10.42 -5.79
N PHE A 169 -0.86 -10.99 -4.96
CA PHE A 169 -0.62 -12.27 -4.28
C PHE A 169 -0.62 -13.45 -5.26
N VAL A 170 -1.38 -13.37 -6.35
CA VAL A 170 -1.30 -14.35 -7.46
C VAL A 170 0.08 -14.27 -8.13
N VAL A 171 0.60 -13.06 -8.40
CA VAL A 171 1.96 -12.89 -8.94
C VAL A 171 3.00 -13.51 -8.00
N LEU A 172 2.91 -13.23 -6.70
CA LEU A 172 3.78 -13.83 -5.70
C LEU A 172 3.70 -15.36 -5.70
N ALA A 173 2.49 -15.93 -5.76
CA ALA A 173 2.30 -17.38 -5.82
C ALA A 173 2.93 -18.00 -7.08
N ILE A 174 2.86 -17.33 -8.23
CA ILE A 174 3.51 -17.81 -9.45
C ILE A 174 5.04 -17.70 -9.33
N LEU A 175 5.57 -16.59 -8.81
CA LEU A 175 7.02 -16.38 -8.63
C LEU A 175 7.65 -17.37 -7.65
N PHE A 176 6.97 -17.61 -6.51
CA PHE A 176 7.45 -18.49 -5.45
C PHE A 176 6.89 -19.91 -5.54
N GLY A 177 6.21 -20.28 -6.63
CA GLY A 177 5.55 -21.57 -6.79
C GLY A 177 6.50 -22.78 -6.78
N HIS A 178 7.79 -22.59 -7.02
CA HIS A 178 8.78 -23.66 -6.95
C HIS A 178 9.12 -23.99 -5.48
N ARG A 179 9.11 -25.29 -5.10
CA ARG A 179 9.29 -25.76 -3.70
C ARG A 179 10.49 -25.15 -2.97
N ARG A 180 11.60 -24.91 -3.69
CA ARG A 180 12.82 -24.29 -3.13
C ARG A 180 12.65 -22.81 -2.76
N ALA A 181 11.79 -22.08 -3.45
CA ALA A 181 11.50 -20.66 -3.19
C ALA A 181 10.28 -20.50 -2.26
N ALA A 182 9.33 -21.43 -2.34
CA ALA A 182 8.13 -21.46 -1.51
C ALA A 182 8.44 -21.56 -0.01
N ILE A 183 9.36 -22.46 0.39
CA ILE A 183 9.68 -22.68 1.81
C ILE A 183 10.30 -21.43 2.44
N PRO A 184 11.36 -20.81 1.88
CA PRO A 184 11.89 -19.55 2.41
C PRO A 184 10.85 -18.43 2.46
N ALA A 185 10.02 -18.30 1.42
CA ALA A 185 8.97 -17.28 1.39
C ALA A 185 7.92 -17.49 2.50
N LEU A 186 7.52 -18.74 2.76
CA LEU A 186 6.60 -19.08 3.84
C LEU A 186 7.22 -18.79 5.21
N VAL A 187 8.47 -19.21 5.43
CA VAL A 187 9.18 -18.95 6.69
C VAL A 187 9.31 -17.45 6.93
N ALA A 188 9.70 -16.68 5.91
CA ALA A 188 9.78 -15.23 6.00
C ALA A 188 8.40 -14.60 6.29
N SER A 189 7.34 -15.07 5.64
CA SER A 189 5.98 -14.57 5.85
C SER A 189 5.47 -14.84 7.26
N CYS A 190 5.67 -16.06 7.77
CA CYS A 190 5.31 -16.42 9.15
C CYS A 190 6.10 -15.60 10.16
N PHE A 191 7.40 -15.41 9.93
CA PHE A 191 8.25 -14.61 10.79
C PHE A 191 7.79 -13.14 10.84
N LEU A 192 7.57 -12.52 9.67
CA LEU A 192 7.05 -11.16 9.57
C LEU A 192 5.67 -11.01 10.23
N LEU A 193 4.77 -12.00 10.04
CA LEU A 193 3.47 -12.00 10.69
C LEU A 193 3.60 -11.98 12.21
N VAL A 194 4.45 -12.83 12.78
CA VAL A 194 4.69 -12.85 14.24
C VAL A 194 5.24 -11.51 14.72
N LEU A 195 6.26 -10.96 14.04
CA LEU A 195 6.86 -9.68 14.42
C LEU A 195 5.86 -8.52 14.37
N LEU A 196 5.14 -8.37 13.26
CA LEU A 196 4.15 -7.29 13.10
C LEU A 196 2.98 -7.45 14.07
N THR A 197 2.58 -8.69 14.40
CA THR A 197 1.54 -8.95 15.41
C THR A 197 2.01 -8.54 16.79
N ILE A 198 3.26 -8.84 17.16
CA ILE A 198 3.84 -8.41 18.45
C ILE A 198 3.88 -6.87 18.52
N GLN A 199 4.34 -6.23 17.45
CA GLN A 199 4.44 -4.78 17.35
C GLN A 199 3.06 -4.12 17.55
N PHE A 200 2.06 -4.62 16.82
CA PHE A 200 0.66 -4.18 16.93
C PHE A 200 0.08 -4.41 18.33
N ALA A 201 0.28 -5.60 18.92
CA ALA A 201 -0.24 -5.93 20.25
C ALA A 201 0.38 -5.08 21.38
N GLN A 202 1.56 -4.51 21.13
CA GLN A 202 2.26 -3.62 22.06
C GLN A 202 1.99 -2.13 21.80
N TRP A 203 1.03 -1.80 20.94
CA TRP A 203 0.66 -0.42 20.61
C TRP A 203 1.76 0.41 19.95
N TYR A 204 2.77 -0.24 19.37
CA TYR A 204 3.63 0.46 18.43
C TYR A 204 2.85 0.61 17.12
N TRP A 205 2.61 1.86 16.75
CA TRP A 205 1.97 2.17 15.49
C TRP A 205 2.95 1.88 14.36
N VAL A 206 2.59 0.91 13.52
CA VAL A 206 3.20 0.76 12.21
C VAL A 206 2.38 1.66 11.28
N SER A 207 2.98 2.76 10.85
CA SER A 207 2.36 3.74 9.93
C SER A 207 2.10 3.16 8.54
#